data_AF-A0AA51MDR3-F1
#
_entry.id   AF-A0AA51MDR3-F1
#
_cell.length_a   1.000
_cell.length_b   1.000
_cell.length_c   1.000
_cell.angle_alpha   90.00
_cell.angle_beta   90.00
_cell.angle_gamma   90.00
#
_symmetry.space_group_name_H-M   'P 1'
#
loop_
_entity.id
_entity.type
_entity.pdbx_description
1 polymer ?
#
loop_
_entity_poly.entity_id
_entity_poly.type
_entity_poly.pdbx_seq_one_letter_code
_entity_poly.pdbx_strand_id
1 'polypeptide(L)'
;MTGRVRPPSPERSAQVRRRFAEEARSERPDLATLCLLLGAEADGALDEAGLDAAQVELDRLAGELPFRPGAPRAWAVALRDLLGGRYGFHGVAADYQRLESSLLHEVLRRRRGLPILLSVVWLEVARRAGAPVYGVALPGHFVVGLGAESGPAEERVLVDPFDGGRVLEGDDAETLVAGATGAGLRPSMLEPAAPLQVVARVLNNIRAWAEGRPEESAVGLWAIELALLLPAHAARLRYERARLLVRRGEFSAGAGELEAYAEVVGAVDDGAAEEVRGEARAARAMLN
;
A
#
# COMPACT_ATOMS: atom_id res chain seq x y z
N MET A 1 18.93 6.30 -17.54
CA MET A 1 19.04 4.93 -17.02
C MET A 1 17.70 4.56 -16.44
N THR A 2 16.96 3.66 -17.10
CA THR A 2 15.70 3.12 -16.59
C THR A 2 16.01 2.28 -15.34
N GLY A 3 15.82 2.88 -14.16
CA GLY A 3 16.10 2.27 -12.86
C GLY A 3 15.11 1.15 -12.57
N ARG A 4 15.37 -0.03 -13.13
CA ARG A 4 14.63 -1.24 -12.78
C ARG A 4 15.04 -1.61 -11.35
N VAL A 5 14.05 -1.68 -10.47
CA VAL A 5 14.16 -2.16 -9.09
C VAL A 5 14.94 -3.49 -9.07
N ARG A 6 15.95 -3.61 -8.19
CA ARG A 6 16.80 -4.81 -8.12
C ARG A 6 16.45 -5.64 -6.90
N PRO A 7 16.19 -6.95 -7.00
CA PRO A 7 15.84 -7.73 -5.82
C PRO A 7 17.00 -7.75 -4.80
N PRO A 8 16.72 -7.70 -3.49
CA PRO A 8 17.72 -7.82 -2.44
C PRO A 8 18.34 -9.22 -2.36
N SER A 9 19.50 -9.34 -1.69
CA SER A 9 20.05 -10.66 -1.34
C SER A 9 19.10 -11.39 -0.36
N PRO A 10 19.15 -12.73 -0.28
CA PRO A 10 18.32 -13.49 0.66
C PRO A 10 18.49 -13.04 2.12
N GLU A 11 19.71 -12.73 2.55
CA GLU A 11 19.99 -12.26 3.91
C GLU A 11 19.37 -10.89 4.17
N ARG A 12 19.46 -9.98 3.18
CA ARG A 12 18.86 -8.65 3.27
C ARG A 12 17.33 -8.73 3.27
N SER A 13 16.74 -9.55 2.40
CA SER A 13 15.29 -9.79 2.40
C SER A 13 14.81 -10.33 3.75
N ALA A 14 15.51 -11.33 4.32
CA ALA A 14 15.17 -11.87 5.63
C ALA A 14 15.25 -10.81 6.75
N GLN A 15 16.25 -9.92 6.70
CA GLN A 15 16.37 -8.80 7.63
C GLN A 15 15.23 -7.79 7.47
N VAL A 16 14.90 -7.38 6.23
CA VAL A 16 13.83 -6.42 5.93
C VAL A 16 12.48 -6.96 6.38
N ARG A 17 12.18 -8.23 6.06
CA ARG A 17 10.94 -8.89 6.48
C ARG A 17 10.80 -8.98 7.99
N ARG A 18 11.89 -9.28 8.71
CA ARG A 18 11.88 -9.28 10.18
C ARG A 18 11.53 -7.89 10.73
N ARG A 19 12.21 -6.83 10.26
CA ARG A 19 11.92 -5.44 10.66
C ARG A 19 10.49 -5.03 10.33
N PHE A 20 10.00 -5.40 9.14
CA PHE A 20 8.63 -5.13 8.74
C PHE A 20 7.62 -5.79 9.68
N ALA A 21 7.87 -7.04 10.06
CA ALA A 21 6.99 -7.79 10.96
C ALA A 21 7.05 -7.28 12.42
N GLU A 22 8.20 -6.75 12.85
CA GLU A 22 8.35 -6.06 14.14
C GLU A 22 7.57 -4.75 14.15
N GLU A 23 7.77 -3.89 13.14
CA GLU A 23 7.07 -2.61 13.02
C GLU A 23 5.56 -2.79 12.89
N ALA A 24 5.11 -3.76 12.08
CA ALA A 24 3.69 -4.04 11.90
C ALA A 24 2.99 -4.53 13.17
N ARG A 25 3.74 -5.05 14.15
CA ARG A 25 3.25 -5.49 15.46
C ARG A 25 3.50 -4.48 16.58
N SER A 26 4.12 -3.34 16.27
CA SER A 26 4.34 -2.29 17.26
C SER A 26 3.01 -1.73 17.73
N GLU A 27 2.98 -1.13 18.92
CA GLU A 27 1.75 -0.52 19.48
C GLU A 27 1.21 0.60 18.57
N ARG A 28 2.11 1.29 17.87
CA ARG A 28 1.80 2.39 16.95
C ARG A 28 2.63 2.23 15.67
N PRO A 29 2.18 1.39 14.72
CA PRO A 29 2.93 1.13 13.51
C PRO A 29 3.15 2.40 12.69
N ASP A 30 4.42 2.68 12.37
CA ASP A 30 4.81 3.83 11.57
C ASP A 30 4.58 3.56 10.07
N LEU A 31 3.65 4.30 9.48
CA LEU A 31 3.22 4.12 8.10
C LEU A 31 4.36 4.36 7.10
N ALA A 32 5.16 5.42 7.30
CA ALA A 32 6.29 5.73 6.44
C ALA A 32 7.32 4.59 6.46
N THR A 33 7.69 4.12 7.65
CA THR A 33 8.66 3.04 7.86
C THR A 33 8.19 1.75 7.20
N LEU A 34 6.93 1.35 7.38
CA LEU A 34 6.38 0.17 6.71
C LEU A 34 6.45 0.31 5.18
N CYS A 35 6.05 1.45 4.62
CA CYS A 35 6.13 1.70 3.18
C CYS A 35 7.57 1.75 2.64
N LEU A 36 8.54 2.21 3.44
CA LEU A 36 9.95 2.20 3.07
C LEU A 36 10.55 0.78 3.13
N LEU A 37 10.16 -0.04 4.11
CA LEU A 37 10.56 -1.45 4.18
C LEU A 37 9.98 -2.27 3.02
N LEU A 38 8.76 -1.97 2.55
CA LEU A 38 8.26 -2.48 1.27
C LEU A 38 9.18 -2.09 0.11
N GLY A 39 9.63 -0.83 0.11
CA GLY A 39 10.61 -0.32 -0.85
C GLY A 39 11.92 -1.10 -0.85
N ALA A 40 12.45 -1.44 0.32
CA ALA A 40 13.71 -2.18 0.48
C ALA A 40 13.58 -3.68 0.13
N GLU A 41 12.38 -4.26 0.28
CA GLU A 41 12.10 -5.61 -0.19
C GLU A 41 12.01 -5.65 -1.72
N ALA A 42 11.47 -4.59 -2.32
CA ALA A 42 11.44 -4.45 -3.78
C ALA A 42 12.84 -4.20 -4.34
N ASP A 43 13.53 -3.16 -3.84
CA ASP A 43 14.83 -2.68 -4.31
C ASP A 43 15.92 -2.84 -3.26
N GLY A 44 16.76 -3.86 -3.43
CA GLY A 44 17.94 -4.12 -2.62
C GLY A 44 19.02 -3.06 -2.72
N ALA A 45 18.92 -2.09 -3.64
CA ALA A 45 19.76 -0.89 -3.61
C ALA A 45 19.33 0.12 -2.53
N LEU A 46 18.13 0.00 -1.96
CA LEU A 46 17.65 0.83 -0.87
C LEU A 46 18.23 0.33 0.47
N ASP A 47 19.41 0.86 0.81
CA ASP A 47 20.09 0.62 2.08
C ASP A 47 19.58 1.53 3.21
N GLU A 48 20.18 1.44 4.40
CA GLU A 48 19.76 2.28 5.54
C GLU A 48 19.89 3.77 5.25
N ALA A 49 20.94 4.19 4.54
CA ALA A 49 21.11 5.60 4.19
C ALA A 49 20.00 6.09 3.25
N GLY A 50 19.54 5.23 2.33
CA GLY A 50 18.39 5.52 1.47
C GLY A 50 17.06 5.60 2.24
N LEU A 51 16.87 4.73 3.24
CA LEU A 51 15.70 4.80 4.13
C LEU A 51 15.72 6.11 4.95
N ASP A 52 16.86 6.45 5.53
CA ASP A 52 17.05 7.68 6.30
C ASP A 52 16.85 8.92 5.42
N ALA A 53 17.40 8.93 4.21
CA ALA A 53 17.22 10.03 3.26
C ALA A 53 15.75 10.26 2.91
N ALA A 54 14.96 9.19 2.77
CA ALA A 54 13.53 9.30 2.52
C ALA A 54 12.77 9.89 3.71
N GLN A 55 13.12 9.52 4.94
CA GLN A 55 12.56 10.11 6.16
C GLN A 55 12.94 11.59 6.29
N VAL A 56 14.21 11.92 6.07
CA VAL A 56 14.71 13.30 6.06
C VAL A 56 13.99 14.16 5.01
N GLU A 57 13.69 13.61 3.83
CA GLU A 57 12.93 14.33 2.80
C GLU A 57 11.50 14.63 3.26
N LEU A 58 10.83 13.70 3.96
CA LEU A 58 9.51 13.94 4.53
C LEU A 58 9.55 15.03 5.62
N ASP A 59 10.56 15.02 6.49
CA ASP A 59 10.77 16.04 7.51
C ASP A 59 11.07 17.41 6.88
N ARG A 60 11.91 17.44 5.84
CA ARG A 60 12.27 18.66 5.11
C ARG A 60 11.04 19.28 4.45
N LEU A 61 10.21 18.48 3.78
CA LEU A 61 8.95 18.94 3.19
C LEU A 61 7.98 19.45 4.27
N ALA A 62 7.88 18.78 5.41
CA ALA A 62 7.04 19.22 6.52
C ALA A 62 7.51 20.57 7.10
N GLY A 63 8.81 20.79 7.19
CA GLY A 63 9.41 22.04 7.67
C GLY A 63 9.16 23.26 6.77
N GLU A 64 8.73 23.06 5.52
CA GLU A 64 8.35 24.15 4.60
C GLU A 64 6.88 24.58 4.73
N LEU A 65 6.06 23.83 5.47
CA LEU A 65 4.67 24.22 5.70
C LEU A 65 4.58 25.40 6.68
N PRO A 66 3.57 26.27 6.52
CA PRO A 66 3.35 27.34 7.48
C PRO A 66 3.07 26.77 8.87
N PHE A 67 3.61 27.41 9.92
CA PHE A 67 3.36 26.99 11.29
C PHE A 67 1.87 27.17 11.64
N ARG A 68 1.19 26.06 11.92
CA ARG A 68 -0.22 26.00 12.33
C ARG A 68 -1.13 26.93 11.51
N PRO A 69 -1.40 26.61 10.22
CA PRO A 69 -2.29 27.38 9.35
C PRO A 69 -3.72 27.56 9.90
N GLY A 70 -4.10 26.77 10.91
CA GLY A 70 -5.37 26.88 11.63
C GLY A 70 -6.39 25.88 11.09
N ALA A 71 -7.40 26.39 10.40
CA ALA A 71 -8.54 25.59 9.93
C ALA A 71 -8.12 24.48 8.93
N PRO A 72 -8.86 23.37 8.85
CA PRO A 72 -8.58 22.27 7.90
C PRO A 72 -8.43 22.71 6.45
N ARG A 73 -9.21 23.70 6.00
CA ARG A 73 -9.09 24.26 4.65
C ARG A 73 -7.77 25.00 4.42
N ALA A 74 -7.24 25.68 5.43
CA ALA A 74 -5.94 26.34 5.35
C ALA A 74 -4.79 25.31 5.23
N TRP A 75 -4.89 24.19 5.96
CA TRP A 75 -3.98 23.05 5.78
C TRP A 75 -4.06 22.46 4.37
N ALA A 76 -5.27 22.23 3.86
CA ALA A 76 -5.47 21.70 2.51
C ALA A 76 -4.83 22.59 1.44
N VAL A 77 -5.04 23.90 1.51
CA VAL A 77 -4.42 24.88 0.60
C VAL A 77 -2.90 24.88 0.73
N ALA A 78 -2.37 24.92 1.95
CA ALA A 78 -0.92 24.91 2.17
C ALA A 78 -0.24 23.65 1.63
N LEU A 79 -0.84 22.48 1.84
CA LEU A 79 -0.34 21.22 1.30
C LEU A 79 -0.42 21.16 -0.22
N ARG A 80 -1.52 21.63 -0.82
CA ARG A 80 -1.67 21.74 -2.27
C ARG A 80 -0.63 22.66 -2.88
N ASP A 81 -0.46 23.85 -2.34
CA ASP A 81 0.47 24.82 -2.89
C ASP A 81 1.93 24.33 -2.77
N LEU A 82 2.27 23.63 -1.67
CA LEU A 82 3.58 23.04 -1.47
C LEU A 82 3.78 21.75 -2.30
N LEU A 83 3.05 20.69 -2.01
CA LEU A 83 3.28 19.36 -2.57
C LEU A 83 2.82 19.29 -4.03
N GLY A 84 1.60 19.72 -4.32
CA GLY A 84 1.06 19.70 -5.68
C GLY A 84 1.65 20.80 -6.58
N GLY A 85 1.69 22.03 -6.08
CA GLY A 85 2.14 23.21 -6.83
C GLY A 85 3.66 23.27 -6.97
N ARG A 86 4.39 23.47 -5.86
CA ARG A 86 5.84 23.67 -5.89
C ARG A 86 6.62 22.40 -6.21
N TYR A 87 6.26 21.28 -5.59
CA TYR A 87 6.98 20.01 -5.75
C TYR A 87 6.41 19.09 -6.83
N GLY A 88 5.23 19.41 -7.38
CA GLY A 88 4.66 18.68 -8.51
C GLY A 88 4.24 17.26 -8.18
N PHE A 89 3.90 16.94 -6.92
CA PHE A 89 3.34 15.63 -6.56
C PHE A 89 1.96 15.44 -7.18
N HIS A 90 1.85 14.54 -8.14
CA HIS A 90 0.59 14.16 -8.80
C HIS A 90 0.71 12.77 -9.42
N GLY A 91 -0.39 12.20 -9.89
CA GLY A 91 -0.38 10.96 -10.66
C GLY A 91 -1.03 11.14 -12.03
N VAL A 92 -0.76 10.20 -12.93
CA VAL A 92 -1.44 10.10 -14.22
C VAL A 92 -1.73 8.64 -14.56
N ALA A 93 -2.57 8.37 -15.56
CA ALA A 93 -2.97 7.01 -15.95
C ALA A 93 -1.80 6.04 -16.18
N ALA A 94 -0.70 6.52 -16.76
CA ALA A 94 0.50 5.71 -16.98
C ALA A 94 1.17 5.21 -15.70
N ASP A 95 0.96 5.87 -14.55
CA ASP A 95 1.55 5.45 -13.27
C ASP A 95 0.94 4.15 -12.74
N TYR A 96 -0.26 3.76 -13.16
CA TYR A 96 -0.86 2.46 -12.84
C TYR A 96 -0.12 1.28 -13.44
N GLN A 97 0.71 1.52 -14.46
CA GLN A 97 1.51 0.48 -15.11
C GLN A 97 2.90 0.32 -14.51
N ARG A 98 3.21 1.01 -13.42
CA ARG A 98 4.56 1.10 -12.84
C ARG A 98 4.61 0.59 -11.41
N LEU A 99 5.49 -0.37 -11.12
CA LEU A 99 5.75 -0.81 -9.75
C LEU A 99 6.25 0.34 -8.88
N GLU A 100 7.10 1.22 -9.43
CA GLU A 100 7.70 2.33 -8.68
C GLU A 100 6.65 3.33 -8.18
N SER A 101 5.44 3.34 -8.76
CA SER A 101 4.33 4.17 -8.29
C SER A 101 3.69 3.65 -6.99
N SER A 102 4.07 2.43 -6.56
CA SER A 102 3.68 1.81 -5.30
C SER A 102 4.80 1.77 -4.25
N LEU A 103 5.97 2.36 -4.52
CA LEU A 103 7.13 2.36 -3.62
C LEU A 103 7.42 3.78 -3.13
N LEU A 104 7.38 4.01 -1.82
CA LEU A 104 7.44 5.38 -1.26
C LEU A 104 8.71 6.14 -1.64
N HIS A 105 9.88 5.50 -1.57
CA HIS A 105 11.16 6.13 -1.95
C HIS A 105 11.18 6.58 -3.41
N GLU A 106 10.58 5.79 -4.32
CA GLU A 106 10.46 6.14 -5.73
C GLU A 106 9.43 7.24 -5.97
N VAL A 107 8.31 7.24 -5.24
CA VAL A 107 7.30 8.31 -5.32
C VAL A 107 7.89 9.63 -4.82
N LEU A 108 8.67 9.62 -3.75
CA LEU A 108 9.41 10.80 -3.27
C LEU A 108 10.40 11.30 -4.33
N ARG A 109 11.13 10.40 -5.00
CA ARG A 109 12.10 10.76 -6.04
C ARG A 109 11.44 11.29 -7.32
N ARG A 110 10.40 10.60 -7.81
CA ARG A 110 9.73 10.89 -9.09
C ARG A 110 8.65 11.95 -8.98
N ARG A 111 8.19 12.25 -7.75
CA ARG A 111 7.00 13.07 -7.46
C ARG A 111 5.74 12.54 -8.15
N ARG A 112 5.72 11.24 -8.46
CA ARG A 112 4.64 10.56 -9.19
C ARG A 112 4.37 9.19 -8.61
N GLY A 113 3.10 8.85 -8.43
CA GLY A 113 2.69 7.60 -7.80
C GLY A 113 1.22 7.26 -7.99
N LEU A 114 0.80 6.17 -7.36
CA LEU A 114 -0.62 5.81 -7.23
C LEU A 114 -1.32 6.70 -6.20
N PRO A 115 -2.67 6.82 -6.24
CA PRO A 115 -3.42 7.66 -5.30
C PRO A 115 -3.05 7.39 -3.84
N ILE A 116 -2.91 6.12 -3.46
CA ILE A 116 -2.58 5.72 -2.09
C ILE A 116 -1.16 6.11 -1.67
N LEU A 117 -0.14 5.97 -2.51
CA LEU A 117 1.24 6.32 -2.13
C LEU A 117 1.48 7.83 -2.16
N LEU A 118 0.86 8.54 -3.10
CA LEU A 118 0.84 10.01 -3.04
C LEU A 118 0.16 10.47 -1.75
N SER A 119 -0.96 9.84 -1.38
CA SER A 119 -1.61 10.11 -0.09
C SER A 119 -0.74 9.80 1.12
N VAL A 120 0.08 8.75 1.09
CA VAL A 120 1.08 8.51 2.15
C VAL A 120 2.03 9.70 2.28
N VAL A 121 2.61 10.22 1.18
CA VAL A 121 3.47 11.41 1.24
C VAL A 121 2.74 12.59 1.91
N TRP A 122 1.50 12.85 1.51
CA TRP A 122 0.69 13.93 2.05
C TRP A 122 0.38 13.76 3.54
N LEU A 123 -0.02 12.56 3.96
CA LEU A 123 -0.27 12.21 5.37
C LEU A 123 0.97 12.42 6.22
N GLU A 124 2.10 11.92 5.74
CA GLU A 124 3.37 11.92 6.44
C GLU A 124 3.94 13.33 6.60
N VAL A 125 3.86 14.16 5.55
CA VAL A 125 4.27 15.57 5.60
C VAL A 125 3.36 16.38 6.52
N ALA A 126 2.03 16.23 6.38
CA ALA A 126 1.06 16.97 7.19
C ALA A 126 1.16 16.61 8.68
N ARG A 127 1.29 15.32 9.01
CA ARG A 127 1.40 14.84 10.40
C ARG A 127 2.67 15.35 11.08
N ARG A 128 3.81 15.34 10.39
CA ARG A 128 5.08 15.91 10.89
C ARG A 128 4.98 17.42 11.15
N ALA A 129 4.20 18.13 10.35
CA ALA A 129 3.89 19.55 10.58
C ALA A 129 2.85 19.80 11.69
N GLY A 130 2.28 18.74 12.29
CA GLY A 130 1.31 18.81 13.37
C GLY A 130 -0.13 19.01 12.91
N ALA A 131 -0.46 18.74 11.65
CA ALA A 131 -1.83 18.81 11.14
C ALA A 131 -2.68 17.63 11.66
N PRO A 132 -3.96 17.86 12.00
CA PRO A 132 -4.91 16.78 12.18
C PRO A 132 -5.28 16.23 10.79
N VAL A 133 -4.80 15.02 10.48
CA VAL A 133 -4.86 14.43 9.13
C VAL A 133 -5.04 12.92 9.18
N TYR A 134 -5.85 12.38 8.27
CA TYR A 134 -6.10 10.95 8.15
C TYR A 134 -6.32 10.53 6.70
N GLY A 135 -6.10 9.25 6.39
CA GLY A 135 -6.32 8.70 5.06
C GLY A 135 -7.75 8.19 4.89
N VAL A 136 -8.29 8.27 3.67
CA VAL A 136 -9.63 7.76 3.35
C VAL A 136 -9.53 6.80 2.16
N ALA A 137 -9.93 5.56 2.41
CA ALA A 137 -9.72 4.43 1.51
C ALA A 137 -10.91 4.20 0.57
N LEU A 138 -11.21 5.20 -0.28
CA LEU A 138 -12.29 5.11 -1.27
C LEU A 138 -12.12 3.88 -2.21
N PRO A 139 -13.19 3.26 -2.69
CA PRO A 139 -13.08 2.24 -3.73
C PRO A 139 -12.37 2.77 -4.99
N GLY A 140 -11.35 2.06 -5.48
CA GLY A 140 -10.57 2.43 -6.67
C GLY A 140 -9.70 3.68 -6.55
N HIS A 141 -9.75 4.40 -5.42
CA HIS A 141 -8.97 5.62 -5.20
C HIS A 141 -8.46 5.71 -3.75
N PHE A 142 -7.78 6.79 -3.39
CA PHE A 142 -7.43 7.10 -2.00
C PHE A 142 -7.24 8.61 -1.86
N VAL A 143 -7.81 9.18 -0.81
CA VAL A 143 -7.79 10.63 -0.57
C VAL A 143 -7.34 10.92 0.86
N VAL A 144 -7.04 12.19 1.13
CA VAL A 144 -6.57 12.64 2.45
C VAL A 144 -7.61 13.57 3.06
N GLY A 145 -7.98 13.32 4.32
CA GLY A 145 -8.85 14.17 5.12
C GLY A 145 -8.06 15.03 6.10
N LEU A 146 -8.42 16.31 6.18
CA LEU A 146 -7.91 17.28 7.13
C LEU A 146 -9.01 17.62 8.13
N GLY A 147 -8.65 17.69 9.41
CA GLY A 147 -9.59 17.89 10.51
C GLY A 147 -9.55 16.74 11.52
N ALA A 148 -10.29 16.89 12.62
CA ALA A 148 -10.33 15.86 13.65
C ALA A 148 -11.04 14.59 13.14
N GLU A 149 -10.41 13.43 13.30
CA GLU A 149 -10.99 12.13 12.89
C GLU A 149 -12.36 11.85 13.51
N SER A 150 -12.58 12.35 14.73
CA SER A 150 -13.85 12.22 15.48
C SER A 150 -14.72 13.48 15.45
N GLY A 151 -14.35 14.51 14.68
CA GLY A 151 -15.11 15.76 14.56
C GLY A 151 -16.30 15.66 13.60
N PRO A 152 -17.19 16.66 13.54
CA PRO A 152 -18.30 16.70 12.58
C PRO A 152 -17.81 16.59 11.14
N ALA A 153 -18.60 15.96 10.24
CA ALA A 153 -18.17 15.72 8.86
C ALA A 153 -17.98 17.03 8.08
N GLU A 154 -18.82 18.02 8.37
CA GLU A 154 -18.81 19.37 7.83
C GLU A 154 -17.55 20.20 8.19
N GLU A 155 -16.81 19.78 9.22
CA GLU A 155 -15.55 20.41 9.62
C GLU A 155 -14.33 19.77 8.93
N ARG A 156 -14.55 18.72 8.15
CA ARG A 156 -13.48 17.97 7.48
C ARG A 156 -13.30 18.46 6.05
N VAL A 157 -12.06 18.49 5.58
CA VAL A 157 -11.74 18.83 4.19
C VAL A 157 -11.03 17.65 3.56
N LEU A 158 -11.58 17.14 2.46
CA LEU A 158 -10.94 16.11 1.67
C LEU A 158 -10.11 16.74 0.55
N VAL A 159 -8.93 16.19 0.30
CA VAL A 159 -8.09 16.52 -0.84
C VAL A 159 -7.69 15.26 -1.59
N ASP A 160 -7.50 15.39 -2.90
CA ASP A 160 -7.01 14.32 -3.77
C ASP A 160 -5.54 14.53 -4.16
N PRO A 161 -4.59 13.82 -3.51
CA PRO A 161 -3.17 13.85 -3.87
C PRO A 161 -2.83 13.37 -5.27
N PHE A 162 -3.67 12.51 -5.88
CA PHE A 162 -3.45 12.07 -7.25
C PHE A 162 -3.66 13.23 -8.23
N ASP A 163 -4.65 14.08 -7.95
CA ASP A 163 -4.95 15.30 -8.70
C ASP A 163 -4.25 16.53 -8.11
N GLY A 164 -3.00 16.37 -7.66
CA GLY A 164 -2.16 17.47 -7.18
C GLY A 164 -2.67 18.17 -5.92
N GLY A 165 -3.55 17.52 -5.14
CA GLY A 165 -4.13 18.11 -3.95
C GLY A 165 -5.41 18.90 -4.17
N ARG A 166 -6.15 18.62 -5.24
CA ARG A 166 -7.45 19.24 -5.48
C ARG A 166 -8.35 19.03 -4.25
N VAL A 167 -8.91 20.13 -3.74
CA VAL A 167 -9.91 20.09 -2.67
C VAL A 167 -11.20 19.51 -3.26
N LEU A 168 -11.75 18.50 -2.60
CA LEU A 168 -12.99 17.86 -3.01
C LEU A 168 -14.17 18.60 -2.36
N GLU A 169 -15.08 19.11 -3.19
CA GLU A 169 -16.26 19.86 -2.78
C GLU A 169 -17.54 19.18 -3.32
N GLY A 170 -18.68 19.38 -2.67
CA GLY A 170 -19.97 18.84 -3.13
C GLY A 170 -19.96 17.31 -3.33
N ASP A 171 -20.23 16.89 -4.56
CA ASP A 171 -20.37 15.48 -4.99
C ASP A 171 -19.06 14.90 -5.56
N ASP A 172 -17.93 15.59 -5.42
CA ASP A 172 -16.63 15.16 -5.95
C ASP A 172 -16.23 13.74 -5.49
N ALA A 173 -16.37 13.46 -4.20
CA ALA A 173 -16.04 12.15 -3.63
C ALA A 173 -16.99 11.06 -4.16
N GLU A 174 -18.26 11.40 -4.39
CA GLU A 174 -19.22 10.49 -4.99
C GLU A 174 -18.87 10.20 -6.45
N THR A 175 -18.50 11.23 -7.21
CA THR A 175 -18.03 11.08 -8.60
C THR A 175 -16.81 10.16 -8.69
N LEU A 176 -15.84 10.28 -7.77
CA LEU A 176 -14.68 9.38 -7.71
C LEU A 176 -15.09 7.92 -7.47
N VAL A 177 -15.99 7.66 -6.52
CA VAL A 177 -16.47 6.30 -6.20
C VAL A 177 -17.31 5.71 -7.33
N ALA A 178 -18.21 6.51 -7.91
CA ALA A 178 -19.04 6.10 -9.03
C ALA A 178 -18.20 5.76 -10.26
N GLY A 179 -17.17 6.55 -10.57
CA GLY A 179 -16.24 6.27 -11.67
C GLY A 179 -15.46 4.97 -11.49
N ALA A 180 -15.15 4.58 -10.24
CA ALA A 180 -14.41 3.37 -9.95
C ALA A 180 -15.28 2.10 -9.83
N THR A 181 -16.51 2.22 -9.34
CA THR A 181 -17.34 1.06 -8.96
C THR A 181 -18.70 0.99 -9.64
N GLY A 182 -19.16 2.07 -10.25
CA GLY A 182 -20.55 2.21 -10.72
C GLY A 182 -21.58 2.35 -9.60
N ALA A 183 -21.17 2.45 -8.33
CA ALA A 183 -22.05 2.59 -7.17
C ALA A 183 -21.85 3.95 -6.47
N GLY A 184 -22.86 4.38 -5.70
CA GLY A 184 -22.80 5.63 -4.93
C GLY A 184 -21.92 5.53 -3.67
N LEU A 185 -21.52 6.71 -3.18
CA LEU A 185 -20.74 6.85 -1.95
C LEU A 185 -21.56 6.42 -0.73
N ARG A 186 -20.95 5.65 0.17
CA ARG A 186 -21.53 5.33 1.48
C ARG A 186 -20.74 6.04 2.58
N PRO A 187 -21.37 6.52 3.67
CA PRO A 187 -20.66 7.19 4.76
C PRO A 187 -19.50 6.38 5.34
N SER A 188 -19.63 5.06 5.44
CA SER A 188 -18.55 4.18 5.92
C SER A 188 -17.30 4.16 5.02
N MET A 189 -17.39 4.62 3.77
CA MET A 189 -16.23 4.76 2.88
C MET A 189 -15.38 5.99 3.23
N LEU A 190 -15.92 6.93 4.02
CA LEU A 190 -15.23 8.15 4.46
C LEU A 190 -14.55 7.98 5.83
N GLU A 191 -14.62 6.78 6.41
CA GLU A 191 -13.96 6.47 7.68
C GLU A 191 -12.43 6.51 7.54
N PRO A 192 -11.72 7.02 8.57
CA PRO A 192 -10.27 7.00 8.62
C PRO A 192 -9.68 5.59 8.43
N ALA A 193 -8.71 5.47 7.53
CA ALA A 193 -7.96 4.24 7.32
C ALA A 193 -6.79 4.16 8.31
N ALA A 194 -6.74 3.10 9.12
CA ALA A 194 -5.63 2.82 10.02
C ALA A 194 -4.34 2.49 9.23
N PRO A 195 -3.13 2.75 9.79
CA PRO A 195 -1.86 2.54 9.10
C PRO A 195 -1.72 1.15 8.45
N LEU A 196 -2.05 0.08 9.16
CA LEU A 196 -1.96 -1.28 8.63
C LEU A 196 -2.96 -1.57 7.51
N GLN A 197 -4.12 -0.90 7.49
CA GLN A 197 -5.07 -0.99 6.38
C GLN A 197 -4.53 -0.30 5.13
N VAL A 198 -3.84 0.83 5.29
CA VAL A 198 -3.15 1.52 4.19
C VAL A 198 -2.06 0.61 3.62
N VAL A 199 -1.20 0.05 4.47
CA VAL A 199 -0.13 -0.88 4.05
C VAL A 199 -0.69 -2.11 3.34
N ALA A 200 -1.75 -2.72 3.86
CA ALA A 200 -2.43 -3.83 3.20
C ALA A 200 -2.93 -3.46 1.80
N ARG A 201 -3.50 -2.26 1.63
CA ARG A 201 -3.92 -1.77 0.30
C ARG A 201 -2.74 -1.49 -0.63
N VAL A 202 -1.62 -0.99 -0.13
CA VAL A 202 -0.38 -0.83 -0.91
C VAL A 202 0.10 -2.20 -1.43
N LEU A 203 0.15 -3.21 -0.55
CA LEU A 203 0.52 -4.58 -0.93
C LEU A 203 -0.48 -5.18 -1.94
N ASN A 204 -1.77 -4.90 -1.79
CA ASN A 204 -2.78 -5.32 -2.77
C ASN A 204 -2.56 -4.66 -4.13
N ASN A 205 -2.19 -3.38 -4.20
CA ASN A 205 -1.86 -2.71 -5.46
C ASN A 205 -0.63 -3.35 -6.13
N ILE A 206 0.40 -3.70 -5.36
CA ILE A 206 1.60 -4.38 -5.89
C ILE A 206 1.25 -5.78 -6.40
N ARG A 207 0.43 -6.53 -5.66
CA ARG A 207 -0.04 -7.86 -6.07
C ARG A 207 -0.89 -7.79 -7.35
N ALA A 208 -1.84 -6.86 -7.42
CA ALA A 208 -2.66 -6.64 -8.61
C ALA A 208 -1.81 -6.19 -9.81
N TRP A 209 -0.74 -5.42 -9.58
CA TRP A 209 0.22 -5.08 -10.63
C TRP A 209 1.01 -6.33 -11.09
N ALA A 210 1.44 -7.21 -10.19
CA ALA A 210 2.13 -8.44 -10.59
C ALA A 210 1.18 -9.48 -11.22
N GLU A 211 -0.12 -9.38 -10.96
CA GLU A 211 -1.13 -10.30 -11.47
C GLU A 211 -1.20 -10.25 -13.01
N GLY A 212 -1.24 -11.43 -13.63
CA GLY A 212 -1.22 -11.56 -15.08
C GLY A 212 0.14 -11.30 -15.75
N ARG A 213 1.21 -11.07 -14.97
CA ARG A 213 2.60 -10.86 -15.45
C ARG A 213 3.52 -11.96 -14.91
N PRO A 214 3.64 -13.12 -15.59
CA PRO A 214 4.45 -14.24 -15.11
C PRO A 214 5.90 -13.89 -14.80
N GLU A 215 6.48 -12.97 -15.57
CA GLU A 215 7.83 -12.43 -15.38
C GLU A 215 7.99 -11.64 -14.08
N GLU A 216 6.90 -11.10 -13.54
CA GLU A 216 6.84 -10.37 -12.27
C GLU A 216 6.35 -11.25 -11.11
N SER A 217 6.33 -12.57 -11.28
CA SER A 217 5.93 -13.52 -10.22
C SER A 217 6.74 -13.40 -8.94
N ALA A 218 8.00 -12.94 -9.02
CA ALA A 218 8.83 -12.67 -7.83
C ALA A 218 8.28 -11.48 -7.04
N VAL A 219 7.76 -10.47 -7.73
CA VAL A 219 7.13 -9.29 -7.13
C VAL A 219 5.84 -9.69 -6.41
N GLY A 220 5.02 -10.49 -7.08
CA GLY A 220 3.80 -11.03 -6.46
C GLY A 220 4.12 -11.86 -5.21
N LEU A 221 5.20 -12.64 -5.21
CA LEU A 221 5.56 -13.51 -4.10
C LEU A 221 5.97 -12.71 -2.86
N TRP A 222 6.93 -11.79 -2.97
CA TRP A 222 7.35 -11.02 -1.80
C TRP A 222 6.22 -10.13 -1.27
N ALA A 223 5.35 -9.61 -2.14
CA ALA A 223 4.22 -8.79 -1.70
C ALA A 223 3.19 -9.60 -0.91
N ILE A 224 2.91 -10.86 -1.30
CA ILE A 224 2.07 -11.77 -0.51
C ILE A 224 2.77 -12.13 0.81
N GLU A 225 4.07 -12.36 0.78
CA GLU A 225 4.84 -12.72 1.98
C GLU A 225 4.86 -11.60 3.00
N LEU A 226 5.03 -10.33 2.60
CA LEU A 226 4.85 -9.19 3.49
C LEU A 226 3.40 -9.05 3.98
N ALA A 227 2.40 -9.30 3.14
CA ALA A 227 1.00 -9.22 3.54
C ALA A 227 0.66 -10.26 4.62
N LEU A 228 1.25 -11.45 4.57
CA LEU A 228 1.12 -12.49 5.59
C LEU A 228 1.82 -12.14 6.93
N LEU A 229 2.73 -11.16 6.94
CA LEU A 229 3.39 -10.69 8.17
C LEU A 229 2.55 -9.66 8.94
N LEU A 230 1.50 -9.10 8.33
CA LEU A 230 0.58 -8.19 9.02
C LEU A 230 -0.21 -8.95 10.11
N PRO A 231 -0.49 -8.32 11.28
CA PRO A 231 -1.23 -8.96 12.37
C PRO A 231 -2.62 -9.49 11.96
N ALA A 232 -3.33 -8.74 11.12
CA ALA A 232 -4.60 -9.13 10.55
C ALA A 232 -4.45 -9.31 9.04
N HIS A 233 -4.58 -10.53 8.56
CA HIS A 233 -4.47 -10.88 7.15
C HIS A 233 -5.50 -11.94 6.77
N ALA A 234 -5.93 -11.94 5.51
CA ALA A 234 -6.90 -12.91 5.01
C ALA A 234 -6.25 -14.30 4.87
N ALA A 235 -6.92 -15.35 5.35
CA ALA A 235 -6.46 -16.74 5.21
C ALA A 235 -6.20 -17.11 3.73
N ARG A 236 -7.00 -16.54 2.81
CA ARG A 236 -6.86 -16.71 1.36
C ARG A 236 -5.48 -16.36 0.81
N LEU A 237 -4.72 -15.48 1.47
CA LEU A 237 -3.35 -15.17 1.06
C LEU A 237 -2.43 -16.39 1.07
N ARG A 238 -2.66 -17.36 1.96
CA ARG A 238 -1.89 -18.62 2.00
C ARG A 238 -2.16 -19.46 0.76
N TYR A 239 -3.42 -19.58 0.35
CA TYR A 239 -3.80 -20.24 -0.89
C TYR A 239 -3.17 -19.56 -2.13
N GLU A 240 -3.23 -18.23 -2.18
CA GLU A 240 -2.64 -17.49 -3.29
C GLU A 240 -1.11 -17.64 -3.36
N ARG A 241 -0.42 -17.60 -2.21
CA ARG A 241 1.01 -17.88 -2.12
C ARG A 241 1.33 -19.29 -2.60
N ALA A 242 0.59 -20.29 -2.11
CA ALA A 242 0.78 -21.69 -2.47
C ALA A 242 0.67 -21.91 -3.98
N ARG A 243 -0.38 -21.36 -4.62
CA ARG A 243 -0.53 -21.43 -6.09
C ARG A 243 0.58 -20.69 -6.83
N LEU A 244 1.07 -19.58 -6.29
CA LEU A 244 2.18 -18.86 -6.89
C LEU A 244 3.50 -19.65 -6.79
N LEU A 245 3.77 -20.32 -5.68
CA LEU A 245 4.91 -21.24 -5.52
C LEU A 245 4.84 -22.37 -6.55
N VAL A 246 3.67 -23.01 -6.70
CA VAL A 246 3.46 -24.05 -7.73
C VAL A 246 3.74 -23.50 -9.14
N ARG A 247 3.21 -22.32 -9.50
CA ARG A 247 3.48 -21.69 -10.80
C ARG A 247 4.96 -21.37 -11.03
N ARG A 248 5.73 -21.15 -9.97
CA ARG A 248 7.17 -20.88 -10.02
C ARG A 248 8.02 -22.17 -10.03
N GLY A 249 7.40 -23.35 -10.00
CA GLY A 249 8.08 -24.64 -9.97
C GLY A 249 8.47 -25.11 -8.57
N GLU A 250 8.09 -24.38 -7.52
CA GLU A 250 8.31 -24.75 -6.12
C GLU A 250 7.21 -25.72 -5.65
N PHE A 251 7.09 -26.84 -6.36
CA PHE A 251 5.95 -27.76 -6.26
C PHE A 251 5.76 -28.35 -4.86
N SER A 252 6.85 -28.77 -4.21
CA SER A 252 6.78 -29.38 -2.86
C SER A 252 6.31 -28.38 -1.80
N ALA A 253 6.87 -27.16 -1.81
CA ALA A 253 6.48 -26.10 -0.89
C ALA A 253 5.03 -25.65 -1.15
N GLY A 254 4.69 -25.41 -2.42
CA GLY A 254 3.33 -25.03 -2.82
C GLY A 254 2.28 -26.09 -2.46
N ALA A 255 2.57 -27.38 -2.67
CA ALA A 255 1.66 -28.46 -2.29
C ALA A 255 1.44 -28.52 -0.77
N GLY A 256 2.49 -28.40 0.02
CA GLY A 256 2.37 -28.39 1.49
C GLY A 256 1.51 -27.23 2.00
N GLU A 257 1.61 -26.05 1.39
CA GLU A 257 0.77 -24.91 1.75
C GLU A 257 -0.68 -25.04 1.29
N LEU A 258 -0.93 -25.68 0.14
CA LEU A 258 -2.28 -26.02 -0.30
C LEU A 258 -2.93 -27.00 0.69
N GLU A 259 -2.21 -28.02 1.15
CA GLU A 259 -2.68 -28.97 2.18
C GLU A 259 -3.04 -28.25 3.48
N ALA A 260 -2.14 -27.41 4.00
CA ALA A 260 -2.39 -26.64 5.21
C ALA A 260 -3.58 -25.67 5.06
N TYR A 261 -3.76 -25.06 3.88
CA TYR A 261 -4.93 -24.21 3.62
C TYR A 261 -6.23 -25.02 3.55
N ALA A 262 -6.21 -26.23 2.96
CA ALA A 262 -7.36 -27.12 2.90
C ALA A 262 -7.84 -27.56 4.29
N GLU A 263 -6.94 -27.76 5.25
CA GLU A 263 -7.31 -28.04 6.65
C GLU A 263 -8.12 -26.90 7.27
N VAL A 264 -7.72 -25.65 7.03
CA VAL A 264 -8.42 -24.46 7.56
C VAL A 264 -9.79 -24.30 6.90
N VAL A 265 -9.87 -24.46 5.58
CA VAL A 265 -11.14 -24.32 4.84
C VAL A 265 -12.11 -25.46 5.14
N GLY A 266 -11.63 -26.68 5.36
CA GLY A 266 -12.46 -27.85 5.68
C GLY A 266 -13.30 -27.68 6.96
N ALA A 267 -12.90 -26.78 7.86
CA ALA A 267 -13.73 -26.45 9.02
C ALA A 267 -15.07 -25.75 8.66
N VAL A 268 -15.18 -25.20 7.44
CA VAL A 268 -16.34 -24.43 6.97
C VAL A 268 -16.95 -25.02 5.69
N ASP A 269 -16.11 -25.53 4.78
CA ASP A 269 -16.51 -26.07 3.48
C ASP A 269 -15.62 -27.25 3.07
N ASP A 270 -16.10 -28.47 3.31
CA ASP A 270 -15.40 -29.71 2.96
C ASP A 270 -15.21 -29.88 1.44
N GLY A 271 -16.15 -29.37 0.63
CA GLY A 271 -16.08 -29.47 -0.82
C GLY A 271 -14.92 -28.63 -1.37
N ALA A 272 -14.85 -27.36 -0.94
CA ALA A 272 -13.73 -26.48 -1.27
C ALA A 272 -12.39 -27.05 -0.76
N ALA A 273 -12.36 -27.69 0.41
CA ALA A 273 -11.15 -28.33 0.92
C ALA A 273 -10.67 -29.49 0.04
N GLU A 274 -11.58 -30.34 -0.47
CA GLU A 274 -11.21 -31.41 -1.39
C GLU A 274 -10.68 -30.91 -2.73
N GLU A 275 -11.24 -29.81 -3.27
CA GLU A 275 -10.70 -29.16 -4.47
C GLU A 275 -9.24 -28.73 -4.27
N VAL A 276 -8.95 -28.05 -3.14
CA VAL A 276 -7.59 -27.62 -2.79
C VAL A 276 -6.65 -28.81 -2.57
N ARG A 277 -7.10 -29.90 -1.92
CA ARG A 277 -6.31 -31.14 -1.79
C ARG A 277 -6.02 -31.75 -3.17
N GLY A 278 -6.97 -31.64 -4.10
CA GLY A 278 -6.78 -32.01 -5.51
C GLY A 278 -5.64 -31.22 -6.16
N GLU A 279 -5.62 -29.90 -6.00
CA GLU A 279 -4.53 -29.04 -6.48
C GLU A 279 -3.18 -29.44 -5.85
N ALA A 280 -3.14 -29.74 -4.55
CA ALA A 280 -1.92 -30.15 -3.86
C ALA A 280 -1.36 -31.47 -4.41
N ARG A 281 -2.23 -32.47 -4.64
CA ARG A 281 -1.86 -33.75 -5.27
C ARG A 281 -1.31 -33.54 -6.67
N ALA A 282 -1.97 -32.68 -7.47
CA ALA A 282 -1.52 -32.35 -8.81
C ALA A 282 -0.13 -31.68 -8.80
N ALA A 283 0.11 -30.75 -7.87
CA ALA A 283 1.42 -30.12 -7.70
C ALA A 283 2.51 -31.15 -7.33
N ARG A 284 2.26 -32.08 -6.39
CA ARG A 284 3.21 -33.15 -6.06
C ARG A 284 3.52 -34.07 -7.23
N ALA A 285 2.53 -34.35 -8.09
CA ALA A 285 2.73 -35.20 -9.26
C ALA A 285 3.73 -34.61 -10.27
N MET A 286 3.90 -33.28 -10.30
CA MET A 286 4.87 -32.58 -11.16
C MET A 286 6.34 -32.76 -10.73
N LEU A 287 6.61 -33.43 -9.60
CA LEU A 287 7.96 -33.76 -9.14
C LEU A 287 8.54 -35.03 -9.79
N ASN A 288 7.69 -35.83 -10.46
CA ASN A 288 8.06 -37.08 -11.14
C ASN A 288 8.26 -36.86 -12.64
#